data_AF-A9CLN1-F1
#
_entry.id   AF-A9CLN1-F1
#
_cell.length_a   1.000
_cell.length_b   1.000
_cell.length_c   1.000
_cell.angle_alpha   90.00
_cell.angle_beta   90.00
_cell.angle_gamma   90.00
#
_symmetry.space_group_name_H-M   'P 1'
#
loop_
_entity.id
_entity.type
_entity.pdbx_description
1 polymer ?
#
loop_
_entity_poly.entity_id
_entity_poly.type
_entity_poly.pdbx_seq_one_letter_code
_entity_poly.pdbx_strand_id
1 'polypeptide(L)'
;MAKHISETFVSIPNSDRTIDLLCAALRCWSFSTTTNHSERLLTFDDGRVIITNLDGSLHLRVEAEDPLILLGMRSVLQAALYKVATSMLPNVEWHRADGEPLE
;
A
#
# COMPACT_ATOMS: atom_id res chain seq x y z
N MET A 1 2.70 1.32 -18.55
CA MET A 1 1.26 1.48 -18.16
C MET A 1 0.99 0.33 -17.21
N ALA A 2 0.57 0.57 -15.96
CA ALA A 2 0.39 -0.53 -15.01
C ALA A 2 -0.67 -1.51 -15.53
N LYS A 3 -0.26 -2.75 -15.78
CA LYS A 3 -1.17 -3.80 -16.26
C LYS A 3 -1.97 -4.40 -15.13
N HIS A 4 -1.41 -4.41 -13.92
CA HIS A 4 -2.00 -5.08 -12.78
C HIS A 4 -2.06 -4.14 -11.60
N ILE A 5 -3.27 -4.00 -11.05
CA ILE A 5 -3.57 -3.07 -9.97
C ILE A 5 -4.27 -3.87 -8.89
N SER A 6 -3.77 -3.73 -7.67
CA SER A 6 -4.41 -4.30 -6.50
C SER A 6 -4.53 -3.28 -5.41
N GLU A 7 -5.67 -3.26 -4.73
CA GLU A 7 -5.96 -2.31 -3.69
C GLU A 7 -6.54 -2.97 -2.45
N THR A 8 -6.35 -2.33 -1.30
CA THR A 8 -6.90 -2.76 -0.02
C THR A 8 -7.26 -1.55 0.81
N PHE A 9 -8.26 -1.71 1.66
CA PHE A 9 -8.76 -0.69 2.57
C PHE A 9 -8.61 -1.21 3.99
N VAL A 10 -7.88 -0.47 4.81
CA VAL A 10 -7.57 -0.88 6.17
C VAL A 10 -8.04 0.20 7.13
N SER A 11 -9.01 -0.14 7.98
CA SER A 11 -9.47 0.74 9.06
C SER A 11 -8.42 0.77 10.16
N ILE A 12 -7.71 1.90 10.30
CA ILE A 12 -6.65 2.07 11.29
C ILE A 12 -6.85 3.41 12.02
N PRO A 13 -6.87 3.42 13.37
CA PRO A 13 -6.89 4.67 14.12
C PRO A 13 -5.58 5.44 13.93
N ASN A 14 -5.64 6.76 13.82
CA ASN A 14 -4.49 7.61 13.52
C ASN A 14 -3.79 7.22 12.19
N SER A 15 -4.59 7.14 11.12
CA SER A 15 -4.13 6.86 9.76
C SER A 15 -2.97 7.77 9.32
N ASP A 16 -2.95 9.03 9.75
CA ASP A 16 -1.88 10.00 9.45
C ASP A 16 -0.52 9.53 10.00
N ARG A 17 -0.45 9.17 11.29
CA ARG A 17 0.79 8.67 11.88
C ARG A 17 1.22 7.34 11.27
N THR A 18 0.25 6.50 10.92
CA THR A 18 0.52 5.20 10.29
C THR A 18 1.09 5.37 8.88
N ILE A 19 0.65 6.38 8.12
CA ILE A 19 1.16 6.66 6.77
C ILE A 19 2.65 7.01 6.79
N ASP A 20 3.06 7.83 7.76
CA ASP A 20 4.45 8.27 7.88
C ASP A 20 5.36 7.12 8.32
N LEU A 21 4.88 6.28 9.24
CA LEU A 21 5.58 5.07 9.66
C LEU A 21 5.70 4.04 8.52
N LEU A 22 4.65 3.85 7.71
CA LEU A 22 4.69 3.01 6.53
C LEU A 22 5.70 3.53 5.51
N CYS A 23 5.66 4.83 5.21
CA CYS A 23 6.60 5.44 4.30
C CYS A 23 8.05 5.27 4.78
N ALA A 24 8.30 5.45 6.09
CA ALA A 24 9.61 5.23 6.67
C ALA A 24 10.07 3.77 6.55
N ALA A 25 9.17 2.80 6.78
CA ALA A 25 9.48 1.37 6.66
C ALA A 25 9.76 0.94 5.21
N LEU A 26 9.05 1.55 4.25
CA LEU A 26 9.17 1.24 2.82
C LEU A 26 10.28 2.04 2.12
N ARG A 27 10.82 3.08 2.76
CA ARG A 27 11.87 3.94 2.19
C ARG A 27 13.14 3.20 1.79
N CYS A 28 13.47 2.09 2.46
CA CYS A 28 14.62 1.26 2.08
C CYS A 28 14.38 0.46 0.79
N TRP A 29 13.13 0.34 0.35
CA TRP A 29 12.72 -0.47 -0.80
C TRP A 29 12.27 0.39 -1.99
N SER A 30 11.90 1.66 -1.75
CA SER A 30 11.45 2.58 -2.79
C SER A 30 12.59 3.43 -3.36
N PHE A 31 12.51 3.76 -4.65
CA PHE A 31 13.44 4.67 -5.32
C PHE A 31 13.11 6.14 -5.02
N SER A 32 11.81 6.46 -4.96
CA SER A 32 11.34 7.80 -4.65
C SER A 32 10.08 7.74 -3.80
N THR A 33 9.87 8.80 -3.03
CA THR A 33 8.67 9.01 -2.23
C THR A 33 8.17 10.42 -2.46
N THR A 34 6.99 10.56 -3.05
CA THR A 34 6.29 11.84 -3.24
C THR A 34 5.19 11.94 -2.20
N THR A 35 5.11 13.10 -1.54
CA THR A 35 4.14 13.36 -0.48
C THR A 35 3.19 14.47 -0.92
N ASN A 36 1.90 14.16 -1.05
CA ASN A 36 0.85 15.09 -1.47
C ASN A 36 -0.27 15.13 -0.44
N HIS A 37 -0.18 16.01 0.57
CA HIS A 37 -1.19 16.16 1.63
C HIS A 37 -1.65 14.82 2.24
N SER A 38 -2.76 14.26 1.76
CA SER A 38 -3.36 13.00 2.22
C SER A 38 -2.84 11.75 1.49
N GLU A 39 -2.08 11.92 0.41
CA GLU A 39 -1.54 10.84 -0.42
C GLU A 39 -0.01 10.73 -0.26
N ARG A 40 0.50 9.51 -0.32
CA ARG A 40 1.92 9.18 -0.41
C ARG A 40 2.11 8.23 -1.58
N LEU A 41 2.99 8.60 -2.49
CA LEU A 41 3.35 7.80 -3.66
C LEU A 41 4.79 7.31 -3.50
N LEU A 42 4.97 5.99 -3.44
CA LEU A 42 6.27 5.33 -3.45
C LEU A 42 6.48 4.68 -4.82
N THR A 43 7.54 5.06 -5.52
CA THR A 43 7.89 4.46 -6.82
C THR A 43 8.98 3.43 -6.65
N PHE A 44 8.81 2.30 -7.33
CA PHE A 44 9.72 1.19 -7.46
C PHE A 44 10.16 1.07 -8.93
N ASP A 45 11.10 0.19 -9.26
CA ASP A 45 11.60 0.03 -10.65
C ASP A 45 10.47 -0.34 -11.61
N ASP A 46 9.72 -1.39 -11.26
CA ASP A 46 8.65 -1.99 -12.08
C ASP A 46 7.23 -1.75 -11.54
N GLY A 47 7.05 -0.74 -10.68
CA GLY A 47 5.76 -0.46 -10.08
C GLY A 47 5.71 0.72 -9.12
N ARG A 48 4.55 0.93 -8.53
CA ARG A 48 4.33 1.99 -7.55
C ARG A 48 3.30 1.59 -6.51
N VAL A 49 3.45 2.17 -5.32
CA VAL A 49 2.50 2.07 -4.23
C VAL A 49 1.95 3.46 -3.95
N ILE A 50 0.64 3.58 -3.92
CA ILE A 50 -0.10 4.78 -3.57
C ILE A 50 -0.79 4.49 -2.24
N ILE A 51 -0.54 5.32 -1.24
CA ILE A 51 -1.13 5.23 0.08
C ILE A 51 -1.94 6.50 0.28
N THR A 52 -3.24 6.36 0.52
CA THR A 52 -4.15 7.48 0.68
C THR A 52 -4.81 7.39 2.05
N ASN A 53 -4.69 8.47 2.82
CA ASN A 53 -5.43 8.65 4.05
C ASN A 53 -6.87 9.06 3.73
N LEU A 54 -7.83 8.28 4.23
CA LEU A 54 -9.25 8.52 4.12
C LEU A 54 -9.82 8.54 5.55
N ASP A 55 -10.19 9.69 6.10
CA ASP A 55 -10.69 9.92 7.47
C ASP A 55 -11.07 8.64 8.27
N GLY A 56 -10.10 8.07 9.00
CA GLY A 56 -10.29 6.85 9.82
C GLY A 56 -9.89 5.52 9.16
N SER A 57 -9.36 5.55 7.95
CA SER A 57 -8.94 4.40 7.15
C SER A 57 -7.75 4.75 6.25
N LEU A 58 -7.06 3.72 5.78
CA LEU A 58 -5.97 3.82 4.82
C LEU A 58 -6.35 3.01 3.58
N HIS A 59 -6.35 3.68 2.44
CA HIS A 59 -6.42 3.03 1.13
C HIS A 59 -5.00 2.81 0.62
N LEU A 60 -4.71 1.57 0.26
CA LEU A 60 -3.42 1.16 -0.26
C LEU A 60 -3.64 0.59 -1.64
N ARG A 61 -2.93 1.12 -2.62
CA ARG A 61 -3.03 0.70 -4.01
C ARG A 61 -1.62 0.40 -4.54
N VAL A 62 -1.45 -0.80 -5.06
CA VAL A 62 -0.20 -1.27 -5.66
C VAL A 62 -0.45 -1.45 -7.14
N GLU A 63 0.46 -0.91 -7.94
CA GLU A 63 0.43 -0.98 -9.39
C GLU A 63 1.75 -1.55 -9.89
N ALA A 64 1.69 -2.58 -10.73
CA ALA A 64 2.87 -3.17 -11.34
C ALA A 64 2.58 -3.62 -12.77
N GLU A 65 3.63 -3.77 -13.56
CA GLU A 65 3.52 -4.32 -14.92
C GLU A 65 3.53 -5.85 -14.94
N ASP A 66 4.08 -6.49 -13.90
CA ASP A 66 4.22 -7.93 -13.74
C ASP A 66 3.50 -8.44 -12.46
N PRO A 67 2.79 -9.58 -12.51
CA PRO A 67 2.02 -10.09 -11.37
C PRO A 67 2.89 -10.61 -10.22
N LEU A 68 4.12 -11.08 -10.48
CA LEU A 68 5.06 -11.48 -9.43
C LEU A 68 5.57 -10.25 -8.70
N ILE A 69 5.85 -9.16 -9.43
CA ILE A 69 6.21 -7.88 -8.84
C ILE A 69 5.07 -7.33 -7.98
N LEU A 70 3.83 -7.40 -8.48
CA LEU A 70 2.64 -7.02 -7.72
C LEU A 70 2.53 -7.82 -6.40
N LEU A 71 2.71 -9.14 -6.47
CA LEU A 71 2.66 -10.02 -5.31
C LEU A 71 3.76 -9.66 -4.30
N GLY A 72 4.99 -9.46 -4.76
CA GLY A 72 6.12 -9.07 -3.93
C GLY A 72 5.88 -7.74 -3.21
N MET A 73 5.41 -6.72 -3.93
CA MET A 73 5.07 -5.42 -3.35
C MET A 73 3.94 -5.54 -2.33
N ARG A 74 2.89 -6.32 -2.61
CA ARG A 74 1.80 -6.60 -1.66
C ARG A 74 2.32 -7.25 -0.39
N SER A 75 3.17 -8.27 -0.51
CA SER A 75 3.75 -8.96 0.66
C SER A 75 4.60 -8.03 1.52
N VAL A 76 5.45 -7.19 0.89
CA VAL A 76 6.27 -6.20 1.61
C VAL A 76 5.38 -5.15 2.29
N LEU A 77 4.35 -4.66 1.60
CA LEU A 77 3.43 -3.67 2.16
C LEU A 77 2.63 -4.24 3.34
N GLN A 78 2.14 -5.47 3.20
CA GLN A 78 1.43 -6.17 4.27
C GLN A 78 2.34 -6.45 5.47
N ALA A 79 3.59 -6.85 5.25
CA ALA A 79 4.56 -7.02 6.33
C ALA A 79 4.91 -5.69 7.02
N ALA A 80 5.02 -4.59 6.27
CA ALA A 80 5.23 -3.25 6.82
C ALA A 80 4.04 -2.81 7.66
N LEU A 81 2.81 -3.03 7.18
CA LEU A 81 1.57 -2.80 7.92
C LEU A 81 1.55 -3.55 9.25
N TYR A 82 1.85 -4.85 9.26
CA TYR A 82 1.90 -5.64 10.49
C TYR A 82 2.89 -5.11 11.52
N LYS A 83 4.00 -4.53 11.07
CA LYS A 83 4.99 -3.93 11.97
C LYS A 83 4.49 -2.62 12.60
N VAL A 84 3.80 -1.78 11.83
CA VAL A 84 3.39 -0.45 12.28
C VAL A 84 2.04 -0.45 13.00
N ALA A 85 1.10 -1.30 12.60
CA ALA A 85 -0.25 -1.41 13.16
C ALA A 85 -0.28 -2.53 14.21
N THR A 86 0.35 -2.25 15.35
CA THR A 86 0.69 -3.23 16.39
C THR A 86 -0.51 -3.76 17.20
N SER A 87 -1.73 -3.25 17.00
CA SER A 87 -2.85 -3.55 17.90
C SER A 87 -4.14 -4.06 17.27
N MET A 88 -4.39 -3.83 15.98
CA MET A 88 -5.62 -4.28 15.31
C MET A 88 -5.45 -4.10 13.80
N LEU A 89 -4.94 -5.11 13.11
CA LEU A 89 -5.15 -5.19 11.67
C LEU A 89 -6.30 -6.17 11.44
N PRO A 90 -7.48 -5.70 10.97
CA PRO A 90 -8.42 -6.61 10.35
C PRO A 90 -7.72 -7.29 9.16
N ASN A 91 -8.22 -8.46 8.79
CA ASN A 91 -7.73 -9.23 7.64
C ASN A 91 -7.50 -8.29 6.44
N VAL A 92 -6.25 -8.13 6.00
CA VAL A 92 -5.92 -7.23 4.88
C VAL A 92 -6.33 -7.96 3.61
N GLU A 93 -7.55 -7.70 3.19
CA GLU A 93 -8.10 -8.24 1.94
C GLU A 93 -7.73 -7.31 0.79
N TRP A 94 -7.11 -7.91 -0.22
CA TRP A 94 -6.64 -7.22 -1.40
C TRP A 94 -7.55 -7.57 -2.57
N HIS A 95 -8.08 -6.55 -3.23
CA HIS A 95 -8.94 -6.65 -4.39
C HIS A 95 -8.16 -6.25 -5.65
N ARG A 96 -8.57 -6.68 -6.84
CA ARG A 96 -8.13 -6.00 -8.08
C ARG A 96 -8.94 -4.72 -8.21
N ALA A 97 -8.30 -3.66 -8.67
CA ALA A 97 -9.01 -2.40 -8.95
C ALA A 97 -10.02 -2.52 -10.12
N ASP A 98 -10.03 -3.64 -10.84
CA ASP A 98 -11.00 -3.96 -11.90
C ASP A 98 -12.29 -4.64 -11.37
N GLY A 99 -12.42 -4.84 -10.05
CA GLY A 99 -13.61 -5.43 -9.44
C GLY A 99 -13.69 -6.96 -9.47
N GLU A 100 -12.73 -7.65 -10.08
CA GLU A 100 -12.64 -9.11 -10.01
C GLU A 100 -11.81 -9.58 -8.79
N PRO A 101 -12.28 -10.58 -8.02
CA PRO A 101 -11.46 -11.25 -7.03
C PRO A 101 -10.22 -11.86 -7.69
N LEU A 102 -9.08 -11.81 -6.99
CA LEU A 102 -7.93 -12.64 -7.34
C LEU A 102 -8.20 -14.04 -6.79
N GLU A 103 -8.56 -14.97 -7.68
CA GLU A 103 -8.54 -16.42 -7.39
C GLU A 103 -7.12 -16.94 -7.22
#